data_AF-A0A7U9NFX1-F1
#
_entry.id   AF-A0A7U9NFX1-F1
#
_cell.length_a   1.000
_cell.length_b   1.000
_cell.length_c   1.000
_cell.angle_alpha   90.00
_cell.angle_beta   90.00
_cell.angle_gamma   90.00
#
_symmetry.space_group_name_H-M   'P 1'
#
loop_
_entity.id
_entity.type
_entity.pdbx_description
1 polymer ?
#
loop_
_entity_poly.entity_id
_entity_poly.type
_entity_poly.pdbx_seq_one_letter_code
_entity_poly.pdbx_strand_id
1 'polypeptide(L)'
;MWLFFGIIAAAAAVLNVIWTIKGGEAKWFRFISLSFTAFTLCAFYSADAKWVLSEDWSALLDVTPVMSKALWIGTVISIVINSVSLFKSPKK
;
A
#
# COMPACT_ATOMS: atom_id res chain seq x y z
N MET A 1 -5.08 5.21 11.46
CA MET A 1 -5.24 3.80 11.07
C MET A 1 -4.74 3.49 9.65
N TRP A 2 -4.71 4.44 8.71
CA TRP A 2 -4.16 4.21 7.36
C TRP A 2 -2.65 3.85 7.37
N LEU A 3 -1.83 4.53 8.19
CA LEU A 3 -0.40 4.21 8.36
C LEU A 3 -0.14 2.75 8.76
N PHE A 4 -0.99 2.18 9.62
CA PHE A 4 -0.86 0.79 10.05
C PHE A 4 -1.01 -0.18 8.87
N PHE A 5 -2.01 0.04 8.01
CA PHE A 5 -2.17 -0.76 6.80
C PHE A 5 -0.99 -0.56 5.84
N GLY A 6 -0.46 0.66 5.74
CA GLY A 6 0.70 0.97 4.89
C GLY A 6 1.96 0.21 5.32
N ILE A 7 2.20 0.10 6.63
CA ILE A 7 3.34 -0.66 7.18
C ILE A 7 3.21 -2.15 6.83
N ILE A 8 2.03 -2.73 6.98
CA ILE A 8 1.79 -4.14 6.61
C ILE A 8 1.99 -4.33 5.10
N ALA A 9 1.49 -3.41 4.27
CA ALA A 9 1.67 -3.45 2.83
C ALA A 9 3.15 -3.44 2.44
N ALA A 10 3.96 -2.57 3.07
CA ALA A 10 5.39 -2.46 2.85
C ALA A 10 6.15 -3.70 3.31
N ALA A 11 5.86 -4.22 4.51
CA ALA A 11 6.47 -5.45 5.02
C ALA A 11 6.19 -6.64 4.08
N ALA A 12 4.94 -6.79 3.63
CA ALA A 12 4.56 -7.83 2.68
C ALA A 12 5.23 -7.64 1.30
N ALA A 13 5.41 -6.40 0.82
CA ALA A 13 6.14 -6.12 -0.42
C ALA A 13 7.61 -6.56 -0.33
N VAL A 14 8.28 -6.26 0.78
CA VAL A 14 9.67 -6.70 1.02
C VAL A 14 9.75 -8.23 1.05
N LEU A 15 8.84 -8.90 1.76
CA LEU A 15 8.77 -10.37 1.78
C LEU A 15 8.51 -10.96 0.39
N ASN A 16 7.63 -10.35 -0.41
CA ASN A 16 7.37 -10.75 -1.79
C ASN A 16 8.66 -10.74 -2.63
N VAL A 17 9.46 -9.67 -2.55
CA VAL A 17 10.73 -9.56 -3.27
C VAL A 17 11.73 -10.61 -2.80
N ILE A 18 11.94 -10.75 -1.49
CA ILE A 18 12.89 -11.73 -0.93
C ILE A 18 12.54 -13.15 -1.37
N TRP A 19 11.26 -13.53 -1.29
CA TRP A 19 10.80 -14.87 -1.64
C TRP A 19 10.93 -15.14 -3.14
N THR A 20 10.60 -14.15 -3.97
CA THR A 20 10.75 -14.21 -5.44
C THR A 20 12.21 -14.35 -5.86
N ILE A 21 13.14 -13.67 -5.18
CA ILE A 21 14.59 -13.80 -5.46
C ILE A 21 15.09 -15.19 -5.08
N LYS A 22 14.61 -15.76 -3.96
CA LYS A 22 14.90 -17.14 -3.54
C LYS A 22 14.27 -18.21 -4.43
N GLY A 23 13.47 -17.83 -5.42
CA GLY A 23 12.82 -18.74 -6.37
C GLY A 23 11.54 -19.40 -5.85
N GLY A 24 11.03 -18.95 -4.69
CA GLY A 24 9.78 -19.46 -4.11
C GLY A 24 8.53 -18.76 -4.64
N GLU A 25 7.37 -19.36 -4.39
CA GLU A 25 6.07 -18.81 -4.81
C GLU A 25 5.62 -17.68 -3.86
N ALA A 26 5.62 -16.44 -4.34
CA ALA A 26 5.32 -15.24 -3.54
C ALA A 26 3.85 -14.76 -3.63
N LYS A 27 2.92 -15.59 -4.13
CA LYS A 27 1.52 -15.19 -4.42
C LYS A 27 0.81 -14.55 -3.22
N TRP A 28 1.01 -15.10 -2.02
CA TRP A 28 0.34 -14.65 -0.81
C TRP A 28 0.90 -13.31 -0.33
N PHE A 29 2.22 -13.14 -0.35
CA PHE A 29 2.86 -11.87 -0.01
C PHE A 29 2.43 -10.75 -0.96
N ARG A 30 2.33 -11.05 -2.26
CA ARG A 30 1.79 -10.12 -3.26
C ARG A 30 0.34 -9.74 -2.99
N PHE A 31 -0.53 -10.72 -2.75
CA PHE A 31 -1.93 -10.46 -2.45
C PHE A 31 -2.10 -9.62 -1.18
N ILE A 32 -1.37 -9.96 -0.11
CA ILE A 32 -1.38 -9.20 1.15
C ILE A 32 -0.90 -7.77 0.90
N SER A 33 0.23 -7.59 0.22
CA SER A 33 0.80 -6.26 -0.03
C SER A 33 -0.17 -5.34 -0.78
N LEU A 34 -0.76 -5.82 -1.88
CA LEU A 34 -1.73 -5.04 -2.66
C LEU A 34 -3.04 -4.80 -1.89
N SER A 35 -3.54 -5.81 -1.17
CA SER A 35 -4.77 -5.65 -0.37
C SER A 35 -4.60 -4.60 0.72
N PHE A 36 -3.47 -4.61 1.42
CA PHE A 36 -3.19 -3.61 2.46
C PHE A 36 -2.83 -2.23 1.88
N THR A 37 -2.29 -2.17 0.66
CA THR A 37 -2.19 -0.91 -0.10
C THR A 37 -3.58 -0.32 -0.33
N ALA A 38 -4.53 -1.13 -0.81
CA ALA A 38 -5.92 -0.70 -1.00
C ALA A 38 -6.59 -0.30 0.31
N PHE A 39 -6.40 -1.05 1.41
CA PHE A 39 -6.92 -0.67 2.72
C PHE A 39 -6.31 0.62 3.25
N THR A 40 -5.04 0.92 2.94
CA THR A 40 -4.42 2.21 3.26
C THR A 40 -5.17 3.35 2.58
N LEU A 41 -5.45 3.21 1.28
CA LEU A 41 -6.19 4.21 0.51
C LEU A 41 -7.62 4.38 1.03
N CYS A 42 -8.35 3.28 1.25
CA CYS A 42 -9.71 3.34 1.80
C CYS A 42 -9.74 3.96 3.19
N ALA A 43 -8.77 3.63 4.06
CA ALA A 43 -8.69 4.19 5.40
C ALA A 43 -8.32 5.68 5.40
N PHE A 44 -7.51 6.11 4.44
CA PHE A 44 -7.18 7.52 4.26
C PHE A 44 -8.38 8.30 3.73
N TYR A 45 -9.07 7.78 2.71
CA TYR A 45 -10.31 8.35 2.20
C TYR A 45 -11.40 8.47 3.29
N SER A 46 -11.55 7.45 4.13
CA SER A 46 -12.47 7.52 5.27
C SER A 46 -12.03 8.55 6.33
N ALA A 47 -10.74 8.84 6.47
CA ALA A 47 -10.24 9.89 7.34
C ALA A 47 -10.59 11.29 6.78
N ASP A 48 -10.38 11.51 5.49
CA ASP A 48 -10.80 12.74 4.79
C ASP A 48 -12.31 12.97 4.95
N ALA A 49 -13.13 11.94 4.71
CA ALA A 49 -14.58 12.02 4.87
C ALA A 49 -15.00 12.36 6.31
N LYS A 50 -14.28 11.83 7.31
CA LYS A 50 -14.52 12.16 8.72
C LYS A 50 -14.19 13.61 9.02
N TRP A 51 -13.07 14.12 8.52
CA TRP A 51 -12.69 15.53 8.69
C TRP A 51 -13.69 16.47 8.04
N VAL A 52 -14.21 16.13 6.85
CA VAL A 52 -15.28 16.90 6.20
C VAL A 52 -16.54 16.91 7.07
N LEU A 53 -16.98 15.75 7.59
CA LEU A 53 -18.17 15.66 8.41
C LEU A 53 -18.05 16.41 9.74
N SER A 54 -16.84 16.49 10.30
CA SER A 54 -16.56 17.25 11.53
C SER A 54 -16.16 18.71 11.28
N GLU A 55 -16.23 19.19 10.02
CA GLU A 55 -15.78 20.52 9.60
C GLU A 55 -14.33 20.84 10.02
N ASP A 56 -13.47 19.81 10.11
CA ASP A 56 -12.06 19.95 10.44
C ASP A 56 -11.25 20.28 9.19
N TRP A 57 -11.49 21.48 8.65
CA TRP A 57 -10.82 21.99 7.45
C TRP A 57 -9.32 22.14 7.67
N SER A 58 -8.89 22.41 8.90
CA SER A 58 -7.48 22.52 9.25
C SER A 58 -6.75 21.20 9.04
N ALA A 59 -7.29 20.07 9.54
CA ALA A 59 -6.70 18.76 9.31
C ALA A 59 -6.70 18.38 7.83
N LEU A 60 -7.78 18.68 7.10
CA LEU A 60 -7.88 18.42 5.67
C LEU A 60 -6.81 19.20 4.88
N LEU A 61 -6.62 20.49 5.18
CA LEU A 61 -5.64 21.35 4.51
C LEU A 61 -4.19 20.97 4.82
N ASP A 62 -3.91 20.53 6.05
CA ASP A 62 -2.56 20.15 6.48
C ASP A 62 -2.17 18.75 5.96
N VAL A 63 -3.08 17.78 6.02
CA VAL A 63 -2.75 16.38 5.75
C VAL A 63 -3.03 15.97 4.31
N THR A 64 -4.21 16.32 3.77
CA THR A 64 -4.70 15.74 2.52
C THR A 64 -3.81 16.03 1.30
N PRO A 65 -3.33 17.27 1.07
CA PRO A 65 -2.52 17.59 -0.10
C PRO A 65 -1.18 16.82 -0.16
N VAL A 66 -0.52 16.65 0.99
CA VAL A 66 0.78 15.97 1.06
C VAL A 66 0.58 14.46 1.01
N MET A 67 -0.35 13.92 1.82
CA MET A 67 -0.55 12.48 1.91
C MET A 67 -1.20 11.89 0.66
N SER A 68 -2.08 12.61 -0.03
CA SER A 68 -2.63 12.15 -1.32
C SER A 68 -1.52 11.92 -2.35
N LYS A 69 -0.56 12.85 -2.46
CA LYS A 69 0.61 12.68 -3.35
C LYS A 69 1.48 11.51 -2.93
N ALA A 70 1.78 11.40 -1.62
CA ALA A 70 2.58 10.32 -1.09
C ALA A 70 1.93 8.94 -1.31
N LEU A 71 0.62 8.83 -1.11
CA LEU A 71 -0.15 7.60 -1.33
C LEU A 71 -0.24 7.22 -2.81
N TRP A 72 -0.35 8.19 -3.72
CA TRP A 72 -0.25 7.94 -5.15
C TRP A 72 1.10 7.34 -5.54
N ILE A 73 2.19 7.99 -5.14
CA ILE A 73 3.55 7.50 -5.39
C ILE A 73 3.74 6.11 -4.77
N GLY A 74 3.35 5.93 -3.51
CA GLY A 74 3.43 4.65 -2.80
C GLY A 74 2.61 3.54 -3.46
N THR A 75 1.44 3.86 -4.01
CA THR A 75 0.60 2.91 -4.74
C THR A 75 1.27 2.46 -6.03
N VAL A 76 1.84 3.40 -6.81
CA VAL A 76 2.61 3.06 -8.02
C VAL A 76 3.79 2.16 -7.68
N ILE A 77 4.57 2.51 -6.65
CA ILE A 77 5.70 1.69 -6.17
C ILE A 77 5.21 0.29 -5.76
N SER A 78 4.12 0.20 -5.01
CA SER A 78 3.53 -1.07 -4.57
C SER A 78 3.13 -1.94 -5.77
N ILE A 79 2.47 -1.37 -6.79
CA ILE A 79 2.10 -2.08 -8.02
C ILE A 79 3.36 -2.59 -8.74
N VAL A 80 4.37 -1.75 -8.92
CA VAL A 80 5.62 -2.12 -9.61
C VAL A 80 6.32 -3.26 -8.88
N ILE A 81 6.54 -3.12 -7.57
CA ILE A 81 7.20 -4.16 -6.75
C ILE A 81 6.43 -5.47 -6.81
N ASN A 82 5.10 -5.41 -6.65
CA ASN A 82 4.28 -6.61 -6.65
C ASN A 82 4.14 -7.25 -8.04
N SER A 83 4.37 -6.50 -9.12
CA SER A 83 4.38 -7.06 -10.48
C SER A 83 5.64 -7.86 -10.79
N VAL A 84 6.77 -7.63 -10.09
CA VAL A 84 8.03 -8.36 -10.34
C VAL A 84 7.86 -9.88 -10.22
N SER A 85 7.08 -10.34 -9.25
CA SER A 85 6.87 -11.77 -9.01
C SER A 85 5.92 -12.44 -10.02
N LEU A 86 5.25 -11.67 -10.89
CA LEU A 86 4.48 -12.21 -12.01
C LEU A 86 5.37 -12.65 -13.18
N PHE A 87 6.48 -11.96 -13.40
CA PHE A 87 7.37 -12.22 -14.53
C PHE A 87 8.49 -13.22 -14.21
N LYS A 88 8.65 -13.59 -12.93
CA LYS A 88 9.67 -14.53 -12.48
C LYS A 88 9.01 -15.85 -12.10
N SER A 89 9.06 -16.84 -13.00
CA SER A 89 8.56 -18.19 -12.70
C SER A 89 9.31 -18.78 -11.50
N PRO A 90 8.60 -19.32 -10.49
CA PRO A 90 9.25 -20.04 -9.41
C PRO A 90 10.04 -21.23 -9.99
N LYS A 91 11.23 -21.51 -9.44
CA LYS A 91 11.98 -22.71 -9.81
C LYS A 91 11.19 -23.90 -9.27
N LYS A 92 10.76 -24.80 -10.17
CA LYS A 92 10.10 -26.07 -9.80
C LYS A 92 10.99 -26.92 -8.92
#